data_AF-A0A950C8F3-F1
#
_entry.id   AF-A0A950C8F3-F1
#
_cell.length_a   1.000
_cell.length_b   1.000
_cell.length_c   1.000
_cell.angle_alpha   90.00
_cell.angle_beta   90.00
_cell.angle_gamma   90.00
#
_symmetry.space_group_name_H-M   'P 1'
#
loop_
_entity.id
_entity.type
_entity.pdbx_description
1 polymer ?
#
loop_
_entity_poly.entity_id
_entity_poly.type
_entity_poly.pdbx_seq_one_letter_code
_entity_poly.pdbx_strand_id
1 'polypeptide(L)'
;MRTARGVGRRRYRWKSLCSDSKNERLTPTRSHASVNVALTGFMGAGKSTTGKRLARLLGMPFIDADAELERLHGSIAELFATRGE
;
A
#
# COMPACT_ATOMS: atom_id res chain seq x y z
N MET A 1 6.79 24.30 33.96
CA MET A 1 8.04 23.80 33.34
C MET A 1 7.76 22.45 32.68
N ARG A 2 8.06 22.31 31.38
CA ARG A 2 8.05 21.05 30.58
C ARG A 2 9.17 20.13 31.12
N THR A 3 9.16 18.80 31.12
CA THR A 3 9.14 17.76 30.05
C THR A 3 9.16 16.38 30.80
N ALA A 4 8.80 15.21 30.30
CA ALA A 4 8.93 14.62 28.98
C ALA A 4 7.84 13.55 28.77
N ARG A 5 7.31 13.51 27.55
CA ARG A 5 6.27 12.59 27.10
C ARG A 5 6.86 11.20 26.87
N GLY A 6 6.20 10.17 27.42
CA GLY A 6 6.51 8.77 27.14
C GLY A 6 6.42 8.46 25.65
N VAL A 7 7.47 7.86 25.13
CA VAL A 7 7.57 7.40 23.75
C VAL A 7 6.58 6.25 23.55
N GLY A 8 5.44 6.57 22.94
CA GLY A 8 4.41 5.61 22.55
C GLY A 8 4.98 4.60 21.56
N ARG A 9 5.13 3.36 22.02
CA ARG A 9 5.38 2.20 21.15
C ARG A 9 4.16 2.01 20.24
N ARG A 10 4.18 2.60 19.04
CA ARG A 10 3.19 2.32 17.98
C ARG A 10 3.44 0.92 17.44
N ARG A 11 2.86 -0.06 18.14
CA ARG A 11 2.76 -1.46 17.72
C ARG A 11 1.67 -1.50 16.64
N TYR A 12 2.04 -1.58 15.37
CA TYR A 12 1.06 -1.79 14.31
C TYR A 12 0.33 -3.12 14.59
N ARG A 13 -0.95 -3.02 14.92
CA ARG A 13 -1.83 -4.13 15.30
C ARG A 13 -2.33 -4.85 14.04
N TRP A 14 -1.49 -5.71 13.46
CA TRP A 14 -1.84 -6.55 12.30
C TRP A 14 -2.60 -7.84 12.65
N LYS A 15 -2.77 -8.16 13.94
CA LYS A 15 -3.58 -9.30 14.42
C LYS A 15 -4.98 -8.83 14.79
N SER A 16 -5.86 -8.63 13.80
CA SER A 16 -7.31 -8.54 14.04
C SER A 16 -8.20 -8.59 12.79
N LEU A 17 -7.67 -8.69 11.57
CA LEU A 17 -8.47 -8.60 10.34
C LEU A 17 -8.72 -9.95 9.64
N CYS A 18 -8.53 -11.07 10.36
CA CYS A 18 -9.05 -12.37 9.94
C CYS A 18 -9.94 -12.92 11.06
N SER A 19 -11.16 -12.42 11.12
CA SER A 19 -12.31 -13.20 11.56
C SER A 19 -13.54 -12.49 11.03
N ASP A 20 -14.15 -13.06 10.00
CA ASP A 20 -15.52 -13.56 10.09
C ASP A 20 -16.07 -13.86 8.69
N SER A 21 -16.10 -15.16 8.39
CA SER A 21 -17.17 -15.74 7.60
C SER A 21 -18.49 -15.37 8.26
N LYS A 22 -19.28 -14.43 7.72
CA LYS A 22 -20.74 -14.57 7.54
C LYS A 22 -21.27 -13.58 6.51
N ASN A 23 -22.07 -14.15 5.63
CA ASN A 23 -22.93 -13.56 4.62
C ASN A 23 -23.91 -12.53 5.23
N GLU A 24 -23.61 -11.25 5.09
CA GLU A 24 -24.57 -10.16 5.34
C GLU A 24 -24.66 -9.28 4.10
N ARG A 25 -25.89 -9.11 3.59
CA ARG A 25 -26.22 -8.25 2.46
C ARG A 25 -25.86 -6.81 2.79
N LEU A 26 -24.65 -6.38 2.42
CA LEU A 26 -24.19 -5.02 2.66
C LEU A 26 -24.83 -4.08 1.65
N THR A 27 -25.75 -3.24 2.14
CA THR A 27 -26.23 -2.05 1.43
C THR A 27 -25.07 -1.08 1.21
N PRO A 28 -24.92 -0.46 0.02
CA PRO A 28 -23.78 0.41 -0.26
C PRO A 28 -24.01 1.81 0.33
N THR A 29 -23.87 1.95 1.65
CA THR A 29 -23.73 3.26 2.30
C THR A 29 -22.50 3.25 3.18
N ARG A 30 -21.34 3.24 2.53
CA ARG A 30 -20.06 3.29 3.20
C ARG A 30 -19.27 4.41 2.56
N SER A 31 -19.32 5.59 3.21
CA SER A 31 -18.37 6.68 3.00
C SER A 31 -16.99 6.18 3.40
N HIS A 32 -16.40 5.36 2.54
CA HIS A 32 -15.05 4.88 2.72
C HIS A 32 -14.14 6.09 2.53
N ALA A 33 -13.47 6.52 3.62
CA ALA A 33 -12.24 7.29 3.47
C ALA A 33 -11.39 6.56 2.43
N SER A 34 -10.94 7.26 1.41
CA SER A 34 -10.22 6.68 0.27
C SER A 34 -8.96 5.96 0.79
N VAL A 35 -9.03 4.63 0.92
CA VAL A 35 -7.91 3.83 1.42
C VAL A 35 -7.05 3.43 0.23
N ASN A 36 -5.77 3.77 0.28
CA ASN A 36 -4.77 3.28 -0.67
C ASN A 36 -4.26 1.91 -0.21
N VAL A 37 -4.10 0.99 -1.15
CA VAL A 37 -3.52 -0.34 -0.92
C VAL A 37 -2.15 -0.42 -1.56
N ALA A 38 -1.11 -0.68 -0.76
CA ALA A 38 0.26 -0.83 -1.24
C ALA A 38 0.71 -2.30 -1.12
N LEU A 39 1.28 -2.84 -2.20
CA LEU A 39 1.84 -4.20 -2.22
C LEU A 39 3.37 -4.13 -2.13
N THR A 40 3.93 -4.72 -1.08
CA THR A 40 5.37 -4.71 -0.79
C THR A 40 5.98 -6.11 -0.87
N GLY A 41 7.27 -6.22 -1.21
CA GLY A 41 8.00 -7.50 -1.27
C GLY A 41 9.11 -7.49 -2.32
N PHE A 42 9.86 -8.60 -2.43
CA PHE A 42 11.01 -8.72 -3.35
C PHE A 42 10.62 -8.65 -4.83
N MET A 43 11.59 -8.34 -5.69
CA MET A 43 11.48 -8.44 -7.14
C MET A 43 11.07 -9.87 -7.54
N GLY A 44 10.19 -10.03 -8.52
CA GLY A 44 9.71 -11.36 -8.94
C GLY A 44 8.64 -12.01 -8.06
N ALA A 45 8.27 -11.43 -6.90
CA ALA A 45 7.21 -11.96 -6.03
C ALA A 45 5.77 -11.84 -6.60
N GLY A 46 5.62 -11.42 -7.87
CA GLY A 46 4.32 -11.32 -8.54
C GLY A 46 3.43 -10.15 -8.09
N LYS A 47 3.99 -9.13 -7.41
CA LYS A 47 3.24 -7.99 -6.86
C LYS A 47 2.42 -7.25 -7.93
N SER A 48 2.99 -6.98 -9.10
CA SER A 48 2.27 -6.32 -10.19
C SER A 48 1.13 -7.19 -10.74
N THR A 49 1.31 -8.51 -10.80
CA THR A 49 0.27 -9.46 -11.23
C THR A 49 -0.89 -9.51 -10.23
N THR A 50 -0.58 -9.68 -8.95
CA THR A 50 -1.59 -9.71 -7.87
C THR A 50 -2.28 -8.36 -7.72
N GLY A 51 -1.53 -7.25 -7.84
CA GLY A 51 -2.06 -5.89 -7.77
C GLY A 51 -3.05 -5.56 -8.87
N LYS A 52 -2.75 -5.93 -10.12
CA LYS A 52 -3.70 -5.76 -11.24
C LYS A 52 -5.00 -6.54 -11.00
N ARG A 53 -4.91 -7.76 -10.46
CA ARG A 53 -6.10 -8.56 -10.13
C ARG A 53 -6.87 -7.94 -8.98
N LEU A 54 -6.19 -7.49 -7.93
CA LEU A 54 -6.81 -6.85 -6.77
C LEU A 54 -7.50 -5.53 -7.15
N ALA A 55 -6.86 -4.70 -7.96
CA ALA A 55 -7.42 -3.44 -8.46
C ALA A 55 -8.74 -3.66 -9.22
N ARG A 56 -8.80 -4.69 -10.08
CA ARG A 56 -10.03 -5.09 -10.78
C ARG A 56 -11.14 -5.53 -9.82
N LEU A 57 -10.78 -6.29 -8.77
CA LEU A 57 -11.75 -6.75 -7.77
C LEU A 57 -12.30 -5.61 -6.91
N LEU A 58 -11.48 -4.60 -6.63
CA LEU A 58 -11.86 -3.44 -5.81
C LEU A 58 -12.43 -2.27 -6.62
N GLY A 59 -12.44 -2.34 -7.95
CA GLY A 59 -12.82 -1.22 -8.81
C GLY A 59 -11.90 0.00 -8.66
N MET A 60 -10.64 -0.22 -8.33
CA MET A 60 -9.64 0.83 -8.06
C MET A 60 -8.64 0.94 -9.21
N PRO A 61 -8.05 2.13 -9.44
CA PRO A 61 -6.92 2.26 -10.35
C PRO A 61 -5.72 1.49 -9.82
N PHE A 62 -4.96 0.88 -10.72
CA PHE A 62 -3.68 0.26 -10.42
C PHE A 62 -2.55 1.18 -10.86
N ILE A 63 -1.59 1.44 -9.96
CA ILE A 63 -0.36 2.19 -10.25
C ILE A 63 0.81 1.25 -9.96
N ASP A 64 1.70 1.09 -10.93
CA ASP A 64 3.00 0.45 -10.70
C ASP A 64 4.00 1.53 -10.29
N ALA A 65 4.54 1.41 -9.08
CA ALA A 65 5.37 2.46 -8.48
C ALA A 65 6.67 2.66 -9.26
N ASP A 66 7.28 1.57 -9.73
CA ASP A 66 8.55 1.65 -10.46
C ASP A 66 8.35 2.36 -11.80
N ALA A 67 7.30 1.98 -12.54
CA ALA A 67 6.98 2.62 -13.82
C ALA A 67 6.61 4.11 -13.65
N GLU A 68 5.89 4.47 -12.59
CA GLU A 68 5.50 5.87 -12.34
C GLU A 68 6.70 6.73 -11.92
N LEU A 69 7.63 6.17 -11.13
CA LEU A 69 8.88 6.82 -10.79
C LEU A 69 9.74 7.04 -12.05
N GLU A 70 9.84 6.03 -12.92
CA GLU A 70 10.57 6.15 -14.19
C GLU A 70 9.98 7.25 -15.09
N ARG A 71 8.64 7.33 -15.14
CA ARG A 71 7.94 8.34 -15.93
C ARG A 71 8.21 9.76 -15.43
N LEU A 72 8.29 9.96 -14.12
CA LEU A 72 8.45 11.28 -13.49
C LEU A 72 9.90 11.74 -13.39
N HIS A 73 10.82 10.80 -13.20
CA HIS A 73 12.20 11.11 -12.83
C HIS A 73 13.26 10.57 -13.81
N GLY A 74 12.85 9.86 -14.85
CA GLY A 74 13.76 9.15 -15.75
C GLY A 74 14.17 7.79 -15.20
N SER A 75 15.11 7.12 -15.86
CA SER A 75 15.53 5.76 -15.52
C SER A 75 15.89 5.63 -14.04
N ILE A 76 15.25 4.69 -13.33
CA ILE A 76 15.56 4.38 -11.94
C ILE A 76 17.04 3.98 -11.80
N ALA A 77 17.58 3.24 -12.77
CA ALA A 77 18.99 2.85 -12.77
C ALA A 77 19.94 4.07 -12.84
N GLU A 78 19.59 5.07 -13.64
CA GLU A 78 20.37 6.30 -13.76
C GLU A 78 20.25 7.17 -12.50
N LEU A 79 19.06 7.21 -11.88
CA LEU A 79 18.85 7.89 -10.60
C LEU A 79 19.72 7.29 -9.51
N PHE A 80 19.80 5.95 -9.43
CA PHE A 80 20.70 5.29 -8.50
C PHE A 80 22.18 5.54 -8.85
N ALA A 81 22.57 5.55 -10.12
CA ALA A 81 23.97 5.77 -10.52
C ALA A 81 24.45 7.22 -10.28
N THR A 82 23.57 8.21 -10.40
CA THR A 82 23.92 9.64 -10.31
C THR A 82 23.68 10.26 -8.94
N ARG A 83 22.77 9.69 -8.14
CA ARG A 83 22.38 10.21 -6.82
C ARG A 83 22.47 9.19 -5.69
N GLY A 84 22.87 7.95 -5.98
CA GLY A 84 23.06 6.91 -4.97
C GLY A 84 24.39 7.08 -4.22
N GLU A 85 24.34 6.89 -2.90
CA GLU A 85 25.51 6.56 -2.05
C GLU A 85 26.17 5.25 -2.50
#